data_AF-R8DEE8-F1
#
_entry.id   AF-R8DEE8-F1
#
_cell.length_a   1.000
_cell.length_b   1.000
_cell.length_c   1.000
_cell.angle_alpha   90.00
_cell.angle_beta   90.00
_cell.angle_gamma   90.00
#
_symmetry.space_group_name_H-M   'P 1'
#
loop_
_entity.id
_entity.type
_entity.pdbx_description
1 polymer ?
#
loop_
_entity_poly.entity_id
_entity_poly.type
_entity_poly.pdbx_seq_one_letter_code
_entity_poly.pdbx_strand_id
1 'polypeptide(L)'
;MLRSISHNPILSHIPPATQMPKEANVRTGLAFSDNLHADPKNDKLLEQMEALVDNIGEIKEKIELELTLDNVMEYKNTVKSFLNFYVDNVLQYKDVMSRHPRYGYSQKMTIVKQAEMGLTELEDVMNLINTKTGHLEMLNQIGEIHGLIVNLVL
;
A
#
# COMPACT_ATOMS: atom_id res chain seq x y z
N MET A 1 28.64 12.12 64.57
CA MET A 1 28.44 12.11 66.04
C MET A 1 27.43 13.20 66.40
N LEU A 2 26.45 12.86 67.25
CA LEU A 2 25.66 13.69 68.21
C LEU A 2 24.85 14.90 67.67
N ARG A 3 23.51 14.77 67.49
CA ARG A 3 22.37 15.02 68.45
C ARG A 3 22.13 16.52 68.72
N SER A 4 20.95 17.12 68.47
CA SER A 4 19.70 16.94 69.25
C SER A 4 18.57 17.83 68.67
N ILE A 5 17.32 17.33 68.46
CA ILE A 5 16.07 17.51 69.28
C ILE A 5 15.51 18.95 69.19
N SER A 6 14.23 19.28 69.05
CA SER A 6 12.88 18.69 68.83
C SER A 6 11.95 19.93 68.66
N HIS A 7 10.74 19.78 68.11
CA HIS A 7 9.47 20.23 68.73
C HIS A 7 8.32 19.91 67.75
N ASN A 8 7.53 18.89 68.09
CA ASN A 8 6.14 18.68 67.66
C ASN A 8 5.24 18.95 68.87
N PRO A 9 3.99 19.42 68.65
CA PRO A 9 2.82 18.60 69.00
C PRO A 9 1.71 18.72 67.92
N ILE A 10 1.24 17.63 67.28
CA ILE A 10 0.05 16.79 67.57
C ILE A 10 -1.23 17.56 67.99
N LEU A 11 -2.30 17.43 67.20
CA LEU A 11 -3.69 16.98 67.51
C LEU A 11 -4.66 17.45 66.40
N SER A 12 -5.09 16.61 65.46
CA SER A 12 -6.31 15.75 65.50
C SER A 12 -7.65 16.51 65.62
N HIS A 13 -8.47 16.50 64.56
CA HIS A 13 -9.90 16.14 64.63
C HIS A 13 -10.57 16.03 63.24
N ILE A 14 -11.19 14.87 63.00
CA ILE A 14 -12.31 14.50 62.11
C ILE A 14 -13.37 13.87 63.09
N PRO A 15 -14.67 13.52 62.80
CA PRO A 15 -15.68 13.72 61.70
C PRO A 15 -17.07 14.16 62.28
N PRO A 16 -18.32 13.78 61.81
CA PRO A 16 -18.88 13.26 60.53
C PRO A 16 -20.24 13.87 60.03
N ALA A 17 -20.68 13.38 58.85
CA ALA A 17 -22.06 13.15 58.33
C ALA A 17 -22.95 14.36 57.95
N THR A 18 -23.52 14.43 56.74
CA THR A 18 -24.69 13.62 56.33
C THR A 18 -24.83 13.53 54.80
N GLN A 19 -25.19 12.34 54.32
CA GLN A 19 -25.50 11.94 52.93
C GLN A 19 -26.83 12.58 52.46
N MET A 20 -27.16 12.79 51.17
CA MET A 20 -27.67 11.81 50.18
C MET A 20 -28.44 12.61 49.04
N PRO A 21 -29.01 12.01 47.96
CA PRO A 21 -28.43 11.61 46.65
C PRO A 21 -29.11 12.27 45.39
N LYS A 22 -28.73 11.79 44.18
CA LYS A 22 -29.21 12.04 42.79
C LYS A 22 -28.22 12.92 42.00
N GLU A 23 -27.64 12.52 40.88
CA GLU A 23 -28.12 11.70 39.79
C GLU A 23 -26.99 10.85 39.19
N ALA A 24 -27.25 9.56 38.97
CA ALA A 24 -26.43 8.72 38.12
C ALA A 24 -26.69 9.13 36.66
N ASN A 25 -25.83 9.98 36.08
CA ASN A 25 -25.74 10.05 34.62
C ASN A 25 -24.71 9.03 34.16
N VAL A 26 -25.21 7.82 33.89
CA VAL A 26 -24.53 6.79 33.13
C VAL A 26 -24.27 7.35 31.73
N ARG A 27 -23.11 7.98 31.53
CA ARG A 27 -22.53 8.13 30.19
C ARG A 27 -21.89 6.80 29.79
N THR A 28 -22.74 5.81 29.55
CA THR A 28 -22.46 4.75 28.58
C THR A 28 -22.22 5.43 27.23
N GLY A 29 -21.10 5.10 26.59
CA GLY A 29 -20.89 5.42 25.18
C GLY A 29 -19.81 6.45 24.86
N LEU A 30 -18.59 6.23 25.35
CA LEU A 30 -17.43 6.33 24.47
C LEU A 30 -16.89 4.89 24.34
N ALA A 31 -17.77 3.94 24.04
CA ALA A 31 -18.02 3.51 22.67
C ALA A 31 -16.68 3.15 22.02
N PHE A 32 -16.41 1.84 22.00
CA PHE A 32 -15.50 1.15 21.10
C PHE A 32 -15.96 1.34 19.63
N SER A 33 -16.21 2.60 19.27
CA SER A 33 -16.65 3.11 17.98
C SER A 33 -15.81 4.33 17.65
N ASP A 34 -14.53 4.30 18.03
CA ASP A 34 -13.54 5.04 17.28
C ASP A 34 -13.47 4.31 15.95
N ASN A 35 -14.29 4.81 15.04
CA ASN A 35 -14.67 4.19 13.80
C ASN A 35 -13.44 3.63 13.10
N LEU A 36 -13.52 2.33 12.79
CA LEU A 36 -12.76 1.69 11.73
C LEU A 36 -13.04 2.47 10.43
N HIS A 37 -12.35 3.58 10.23
CA HIS A 37 -12.35 4.32 8.99
C HIS A 37 -11.44 3.60 7.99
N ALA A 38 -11.86 2.42 7.54
CA ALA A 38 -11.54 2.03 6.18
C ALA A 38 -12.34 2.98 5.28
N ASP A 39 -11.66 3.95 4.66
CA ASP A 39 -12.31 4.82 3.68
C ASP A 39 -12.77 3.92 2.52
N PRO A 40 -14.09 3.76 2.28
CA PRO A 40 -14.58 2.85 1.24
C PRO A 40 -14.06 3.20 -0.17
N LYS A 41 -13.54 4.43 -0.35
CA LYS A 41 -12.84 4.82 -1.59
C LYS A 41 -11.48 4.14 -1.73
N ASN A 42 -10.76 3.91 -0.64
CA ASN A 42 -9.46 3.24 -0.63
C ASN A 42 -9.63 1.75 -0.93
N ASP A 43 -10.63 1.10 -0.34
CA ASP A 43 -10.91 -0.31 -0.60
C ASP A 43 -11.25 -0.54 -2.08
N LYS A 44 -12.11 0.33 -2.65
CA LYS A 44 -12.43 0.29 -4.08
C LYS A 44 -11.22 0.55 -4.98
N LEU A 45 -10.32 1.46 -4.60
CA LEU A 45 -9.11 1.75 -5.36
C LEU A 45 -8.16 0.54 -5.35
N LEU A 46 -8.03 -0.12 -4.20
CA LEU A 46 -7.22 -1.32 -4.04
C LEU A 46 -7.79 -2.47 -4.88
N GLU A 47 -9.10 -2.72 -4.82
CA GLU A 47 -9.78 -3.73 -5.64
C GLU A 47 -9.55 -3.50 -7.14
N GLN A 48 -9.64 -2.25 -7.60
CA GLN A 48 -9.36 -1.91 -9.01
C GLN A 48 -7.91 -2.16 -9.40
N MET A 49 -6.98 -1.86 -8.50
CA MET A 49 -5.55 -2.13 -8.71
C MET A 49 -5.28 -3.63 -8.79
N GLU A 50 -5.82 -4.41 -7.87
CA GLU A 50 -5.69 -5.88 -7.83
C GLU A 50 -6.26 -6.49 -9.11
N ALA A 51 -7.45 -6.08 -9.54
CA ALA A 51 -8.04 -6.56 -10.79
C ALA A 51 -7.19 -6.27 -12.04
N LEU A 52 -6.50 -5.13 -12.08
CA LEU A 52 -5.57 -4.81 -13.18
C LEU A 52 -4.33 -5.73 -13.15
N VAL A 53 -3.80 -6.03 -11.96
CA VAL A 53 -2.64 -6.90 -11.77
C VAL A 53 -2.98 -8.35 -12.12
N ASP A 54 -4.15 -8.82 -11.70
CA ASP A 54 -4.65 -10.16 -12.02
C ASP A 54 -4.81 -10.33 -13.54
N ASN A 55 -5.43 -9.36 -14.22
CA ASN A 55 -5.56 -9.37 -15.68
C ASN A 55 -4.18 -9.42 -16.37
N ILE A 56 -3.19 -8.69 -15.87
CA ILE A 56 -1.81 -8.76 -16.39
C ILE A 56 -1.23 -10.17 -16.19
N GLY A 57 -1.49 -10.80 -15.04
CA GLY A 57 -1.10 -12.18 -14.74
C GLY A 57 -1.72 -13.19 -15.71
N GLU A 58 -3.03 -13.09 -15.97
CA GLU A 58 -3.74 -13.95 -16.91
C GLU A 58 -3.17 -13.84 -18.35
N ILE A 59 -2.89 -12.62 -18.81
CA ILE A 59 -2.29 -12.41 -20.13
C ILE A 59 -0.86 -12.97 -20.18
N LYS A 60 -0.08 -12.83 -19.10
CA LYS A 60 1.25 -13.44 -19.01
C LYS A 60 1.18 -14.97 -19.14
N GLU A 61 0.26 -15.62 -18.42
CA GLU A 61 0.04 -17.07 -18.53
C GLU A 61 -0.37 -17.47 -19.95
N LYS A 62 -1.25 -16.69 -20.59
CA LYS A 62 -1.64 -16.88 -21.99
C LYS A 62 -0.43 -16.81 -22.94
N ILE A 63 0.51 -15.89 -22.70
CA ILE A 63 1.74 -15.78 -23.50
C ILE A 63 2.68 -16.97 -23.28
N GLU A 64 2.81 -17.45 -22.03
CA GLU A 64 3.63 -18.62 -21.70
C GLU A 64 3.12 -19.89 -22.39
N LEU A 65 1.80 -19.99 -22.58
CA LEU A 65 1.15 -21.06 -23.34
C LEU A 65 1.27 -20.86 -24.85
N GLU A 66 0.99 -19.65 -25.33
CA GLU A 66 0.96 -19.31 -26.74
C GLU A 66 1.53 -17.90 -26.99
N LEU A 67 2.80 -17.86 -27.38
CA LEU A 67 3.51 -16.61 -27.66
C LEU A 67 3.15 -16.11 -29.07
N THR A 68 2.16 -15.21 -29.12
CA THR A 68 1.70 -14.53 -30.33
C THR A 68 1.89 -13.03 -30.22
N LEU A 69 2.02 -12.35 -31.35
CA LEU A 69 2.14 -10.90 -31.39
C LEU A 69 0.95 -10.21 -30.72
N ASP A 70 -0.25 -10.72 -30.94
CA ASP A 70 -1.49 -10.18 -30.38
C ASP A 70 -1.50 -10.27 -28.85
N ASN A 71 -1.09 -11.41 -28.30
CA ASN A 71 -1.01 -11.59 -26.84
C ASN A 71 0.04 -10.65 -26.22
N VAL A 72 1.20 -10.47 -26.87
CA VAL A 72 2.24 -9.55 -26.39
C VAL A 72 1.79 -8.08 -26.47
N MET A 73 1.07 -7.70 -27.53
CA MET A 73 0.48 -6.37 -27.66
C MET A 73 -0.60 -6.11 -26.60
N GLU A 74 -1.45 -7.11 -26.33
CA GLU A 74 -2.44 -7.08 -25.26
C GLU A 74 -1.76 -6.85 -23.91
N TYR A 75 -0.72 -7.63 -23.59
CA TYR A 75 0.08 -7.46 -22.37
C TYR A 75 0.64 -6.05 -22.22
N LYS A 76 1.32 -5.55 -23.25
CA LYS A 76 1.93 -4.22 -23.25
C LYS A 76 0.91 -3.11 -22.97
N ASN A 77 -0.25 -3.19 -23.61
CA ASN A 77 -1.32 -2.20 -23.43
C ASN A 77 -1.91 -2.26 -22.01
N THR A 78 -2.14 -3.46 -21.48
CA THR A 78 -2.66 -3.64 -20.12
C THR A 78 -1.67 -3.15 -19.06
N VAL A 79 -0.37 -3.47 -19.20
CA VAL A 79 0.68 -2.95 -18.31
C VAL A 79 0.73 -1.42 -18.37
N LYS A 80 0.71 -0.83 -19.57
CA LYS A 80 0.70 0.64 -19.71
C LYS A 80 -0.52 1.28 -19.03
N SER A 81 -1.69 0.67 -19.17
CA SER A 81 -2.91 1.12 -18.48
C SER A 81 -2.76 1.04 -16.96
N PHE A 82 -2.19 -0.05 -16.44
CA PHE A 82 -1.90 -0.19 -15.02
C PHE A 82 -0.91 0.87 -14.50
N LEU A 83 0.20 1.11 -15.21
CA LEU A 83 1.20 2.10 -14.78
C LEU A 83 0.60 3.51 -14.72
N ASN A 84 -0.18 3.90 -15.73
CA ASN A 84 -0.90 5.18 -15.73
C ASN A 84 -1.86 5.27 -14.54
N PHE A 85 -2.69 4.25 -14.33
CA PHE A 85 -3.62 4.19 -13.21
C PHE A 85 -2.89 4.32 -11.86
N TYR A 86 -1.78 3.60 -11.70
CA TYR A 86 -0.99 3.59 -10.48
C TYR A 86 -0.38 4.97 -10.18
N VAL A 87 0.18 5.64 -11.18
CA VAL A 87 0.73 7.00 -11.03
C VAL A 87 -0.37 8.00 -10.72
N ASP A 88 -1.50 7.95 -11.43
CA ASP A 88 -2.57 8.94 -11.31
C ASP A 88 -3.34 8.82 -10.00
N ASN A 89 -3.51 7.59 -9.48
CA ASN A 89 -4.43 7.34 -8.36
C ASN A 89 -3.71 6.86 -7.09
N VAL A 90 -2.74 5.96 -7.19
CA VAL A 90 -2.13 5.30 -6.03
C VAL A 90 -0.93 6.10 -5.51
N LEU A 91 -0.08 6.58 -6.41
CA LEU A 91 1.15 7.29 -6.07
C LEU A 91 0.87 8.65 -5.42
N GLN A 92 -0.18 9.35 -5.86
CA GLN A 92 -0.60 10.64 -5.28
C GLN A 92 -1.16 10.51 -3.86
N TYR A 93 -1.81 9.38 -3.54
CA TYR A 93 -2.49 9.18 -2.27
C TYR A 93 -1.56 8.77 -1.13
N LYS A 94 -0.56 7.92 -1.40
CA LYS A 94 0.38 7.41 -0.38
C LYS A 94 1.37 8.46 0.14
N ASP A 95 1.58 9.57 -0.58
CA ASP A 95 2.49 10.65 -0.16
C ASP A 95 1.97 11.40 1.08
N VAL A 96 0.67 11.31 1.40
CA VAL A 96 0.05 12.06 2.51
C VAL A 96 0.24 11.39 3.88
N MET A 97 0.51 10.08 3.94
CA MET A 97 0.47 9.28 5.19
C MET A 97 1.83 8.86 5.75
N SER A 98 2.95 9.11 5.05
CA SER A 98 4.28 8.61 5.47
C SER A 98 5.06 9.60 6.32
N ARG A 99 5.82 9.08 7.30
CA ARG A 99 6.74 9.86 8.16
C ARG A 99 7.90 10.50 7.36
N HIS A 100 8.23 9.92 6.21
CA HIS A 100 9.17 10.44 5.19
C HIS A 100 8.57 10.30 3.77
N PRO A 101 7.63 11.17 3.38
CA PRO A 101 6.87 11.08 2.12
C PRO A 101 7.75 10.91 0.88
N ARG A 102 8.81 11.73 0.80
CA ARG A 102 9.70 11.80 -0.37
C ARG A 102 10.44 10.50 -0.69
N TYR A 103 10.72 9.65 0.30
CA TYR A 103 11.56 8.46 0.08
C TYR A 103 10.77 7.34 -0.62
N GLY A 104 9.55 7.06 -0.16
CA GLY A 104 8.68 6.04 -0.75
C GLY A 104 8.23 6.40 -2.16
N TYR A 105 7.89 7.67 -2.40
CA TYR A 105 7.53 8.17 -3.73
C TYR A 105 8.66 7.97 -4.74
N SER A 106 9.88 8.42 -4.39
CA SER A 106 11.01 8.35 -5.32
C SER A 106 11.34 6.91 -5.70
N GLN A 107 11.29 5.98 -4.75
CA GLN A 107 11.57 4.56 -5.02
C GLN A 107 10.50 3.95 -5.93
N LYS A 108 9.21 4.16 -5.62
CA LYS A 108 8.12 3.63 -6.44
C LYS A 108 8.10 4.25 -7.85
N MET A 109 8.39 5.54 -7.97
CA MET A 109 8.55 6.20 -9.28
C MET A 109 9.73 5.63 -10.09
N THR A 110 10.84 5.27 -9.45
CA THR A 110 11.94 4.58 -10.14
C THR A 110 11.50 3.24 -10.70
N ILE A 111 10.75 2.45 -9.94
CA ILE A 111 10.22 1.16 -10.40
C ILE A 111 9.25 1.35 -11.58
N VAL A 112 8.37 2.35 -11.53
CA VAL A 112 7.48 2.71 -12.66
C VAL A 112 8.30 2.98 -13.92
N LYS A 113 9.34 3.82 -13.83
CA LYS A 113 10.20 4.14 -14.97
C LYS A 113 10.93 2.92 -15.52
N GLN A 114 11.39 2.02 -14.64
CA GLN A 114 12.02 0.77 -15.06
C GLN A 114 11.03 -0.13 -15.81
N ALA A 115 9.78 -0.20 -15.37
CA ALA A 115 8.74 -0.96 -16.08
C ALA A 115 8.42 -0.35 -17.45
N GLU A 116 8.35 0.99 -17.56
CA GLU A 116 8.17 1.69 -18.84
C GLU A 116 9.34 1.45 -19.80
N MET A 117 10.58 1.45 -19.30
CA MET A 117 11.76 1.09 -20.09
C MET A 117 11.66 -0.36 -20.58
N GLY A 118 11.28 -1.29 -19.70
CA GLY A 118 11.07 -2.69 -20.08
C GLY A 118 10.02 -2.86 -21.18
N LEU A 119 8.94 -2.08 -21.19
CA LEU A 119 7.96 -2.09 -22.30
C LEU A 119 8.54 -1.63 -23.64
N THR A 120 9.53 -0.73 -23.60
CA THR A 120 10.23 -0.25 -24.80
C THR A 120 11.19 -1.32 -25.31
N GLU A 121 11.95 -1.95 -24.40
CA GLU A 121 12.82 -3.08 -24.73
C GLU A 121 12.03 -4.27 -25.27
N LEU A 122 10.85 -4.55 -24.71
CA LEU A 122 9.94 -5.58 -25.22
C LEU A 122 9.54 -5.30 -26.68
N GLU A 123 9.27 -4.05 -27.04
CA GLU A 123 8.94 -3.64 -28.41
C GLU A 123 10.10 -3.89 -29.39
N ASP A 124 11.34 -3.69 -28.95
CA ASP A 124 12.52 -3.98 -29.77
C ASP A 124 12.62 -5.49 -30.07
N VAL A 125 12.39 -6.33 -29.05
CA VAL A 125 12.48 -7.79 -29.15
C VAL A 125 11.29 -8.40 -29.90
N MET A 126 10.12 -7.78 -29.88
CA MET A 126 8.92 -8.24 -30.61
C MET A 126 9.18 -8.42 -32.12
N ASN A 127 10.11 -7.65 -32.70
CA ASN A 127 10.51 -7.79 -34.10
C ASN A 127 11.17 -9.15 -34.41
N LEU A 128 11.61 -9.87 -33.38
CA LEU A 128 12.30 -11.16 -33.45
C LEU A 128 11.39 -12.34 -33.08
N ILE A 129 10.07 -12.14 -32.99
CA ILE A 129 9.09 -13.17 -32.56
C ILE A 129 9.16 -14.48 -33.34
N ASN A 130 9.52 -14.42 -34.63
CA ASN A 130 9.63 -15.62 -35.47
C ASN A 130 10.92 -16.42 -35.22
N THR A 131 11.76 -16.02 -34.26
CA THR A 131 13.02 -16.66 -33.93
C THR A 131 12.95 -17.32 -32.55
N LYS A 132 13.68 -18.43 -32.38
CA LYS A 132 13.76 -19.11 -31.08
C LYS A 132 14.37 -18.23 -30.00
N THR A 133 15.38 -17.43 -30.36
CA THR A 133 16.04 -16.50 -29.45
C THR A 133 15.09 -15.40 -29.00
N GLY A 134 14.39 -14.75 -29.95
CA GLY A 134 13.39 -13.72 -29.63
C GLY A 134 12.25 -14.24 -28.77
N HIS A 135 11.81 -15.49 -28.96
CA HIS A 135 10.85 -16.13 -28.06
C HIS A 135 11.31 -16.16 -26.60
N LEU A 136 12.54 -16.62 -26.34
CA LEU A 136 13.09 -16.70 -24.99
C LEU A 136 13.33 -15.30 -24.40
N GLU A 137 13.83 -14.36 -25.21
CA GLU A 137 14.06 -12.97 -24.79
C GLU A 137 12.75 -12.27 -24.41
N MET A 138 11.66 -12.46 -25.17
CA MET A 138 10.36 -11.89 -24.81
C MET A 138 9.82 -12.45 -23.50
N LEU A 139 9.90 -13.77 -23.29
CA LEU A 139 9.44 -14.38 -22.03
C LEU A 139 10.22 -13.83 -20.83
N ASN A 140 11.54 -13.65 -20.97
CA ASN A 140 12.36 -13.03 -19.94
C ASN A 140 11.92 -11.59 -19.67
N GLN A 141 11.77 -10.76 -20.71
CA GLN A 141 11.38 -9.37 -20.55
C GLN A 141 10.00 -9.23 -19.90
N ILE A 142 9.03 -10.06 -20.31
CA ILE A 142 7.70 -10.13 -19.70
C ILE A 142 7.78 -10.50 -18.22
N GLY A 143 8.60 -11.49 -17.86
CA GLY A 143 8.84 -11.89 -16.48
C GLY A 143 9.44 -10.77 -15.63
N GLU A 144 10.43 -10.04 -16.16
CA GLU A 144 11.04 -8.90 -15.49
C GLU A 144 10.03 -7.76 -15.26
N ILE A 145 9.28 -7.38 -16.29
CA ILE A 145 8.22 -6.37 -16.20
C ILE A 145 7.19 -6.77 -15.14
N HIS A 146 6.76 -8.04 -15.16
CA HIS A 146 5.79 -8.54 -14.19
C HIS A 146 6.33 -8.49 -12.75
N GLY A 147 7.59 -8.83 -12.54
CA GLY A 147 8.25 -8.69 -11.23
C GLY A 147 8.27 -7.24 -10.74
N LEU A 148 8.51 -6.27 -11.62
CA LEU A 148 8.43 -4.84 -11.28
C LEU A 148 7.00 -4.42 -10.87
N ILE A 149 5.98 -4.93 -11.57
CA ILE A 149 4.57 -4.67 -11.25
C ILE A 149 4.20 -5.21 -9.87
N VAL A 150 4.58 -6.45 -9.56
CA VAL A 150 4.37 -7.05 -8.24
C VAL A 150 5.06 -6.21 -7.16
N ASN A 151 6.30 -5.74 -7.40
CA ASN A 151 7.01 -4.86 -6.46
C ASN A 151 6.33 -3.50 -6.20
N LEU A 152 5.49 -3.01 -7.12
CA LEU A 152 4.73 -1.77 -6.90
C LEU A 152 3.56 -1.97 -5.93
N VAL A 153 2.95 -3.15 -5.98
CA VAL A 153 1.74 -3.53 -5.23
C VAL A 153 2.07 -3.99 -3.81
N LEU A 154 3.23 -4.64 -3.63
CA LEU A 154 3.82 -4.97 -2.33
C LEU A 154 4.18 -3.70 -1.52
#